data_AF-A0A4R3X171-F1
#
_entry.id   AF-A0A4R3X171-F1
#
_cell.length_a   1.000
_cell.length_b   1.000
_cell.length_c   1.000
_cell.angle_alpha   90.00
_cell.angle_beta   90.00
_cell.angle_gamma   90.00
#
_symmetry.space_group_name_H-M   'P 1'
#
loop_
_entity.id
_entity.type
_entity.pdbx_description
1 polymer ?
#
loop_
_entity_poly.entity_id
_entity_poly.type
_entity_poly.pdbx_seq_one_letter_code
_entity_poly.pdbx_strand_id
1 'polypeptide(L)' 'MVWTMDRHEDTMTALVNLLRELGTETIDMFDIGVPLVDRGFTQNEIVDAIMMLEHRRFVELIPGNRLRVLKLL' A
#
# COMPACT_ATOMS: atom_id res chain seq x y z
N MET A 1 11.21 -8.33 -22.60
CA MET A 1 9.99 -7.55 -22.29
C MET A 1 9.08 -8.43 -21.45
N VAL A 2 9.33 -8.48 -20.14
CA VAL A 2 8.46 -9.09 -19.12
C VAL A 2 8.77 -8.31 -17.84
N TRP A 3 8.00 -7.26 -17.55
CA TRP A 3 8.23 -6.38 -16.37
C TRP A 3 6.96 -6.17 -15.53
N THR A 4 5.81 -6.70 -15.98
CA THR A 4 4.50 -6.31 -15.42
C THR A 4 4.12 -7.09 -14.17
N MET A 5 4.50 -8.37 -14.05
CA MET A 5 4.24 -9.17 -12.84
C MET A 5 5.21 -8.80 -11.70
N ASP A 6 6.49 -8.66 -12.03
CA ASP A 6 7.57 -8.31 -11.08
C ASP A 6 7.29 -6.97 -10.40
N ARG A 7 6.92 -5.95 -11.18
CA ARG A 7 6.67 -4.62 -10.64
C ARG A 7 5.44 -4.54 -9.72
N HIS A 8 4.41 -5.30 -10.02
CA HIS A 8 3.22 -5.39 -9.17
C HIS A 8 3.56 -6.09 -7.84
N GLU A 9 4.29 -7.20 -7.89
CA GLU A 9 4.74 -7.93 -6.69
C GLU A 9 5.69 -7.10 -5.83
N ASP A 10 6.61 -6.36 -6.45
CA ASP A 10 7.50 -5.41 -5.77
C ASP A 10 6.72 -4.33 -5.02
N THR A 11 5.73 -3.73 -5.69
CA THR A 11 4.91 -2.67 -5.10
C THR A 11 4.09 -3.20 -3.92
N MET A 12 3.48 -4.39 -4.09
CA MET A 12 2.74 -5.07 -3.03
C MET A 12 3.64 -5.39 -1.84
N THR A 13 4.83 -5.92 -2.07
CA THR A 13 5.81 -6.26 -1.03
C THR A 13 6.27 -5.00 -0.30
N ALA A 14 6.58 -3.93 -1.03
CA ALA A 14 6.99 -2.66 -0.45
C ALA A 14 5.89 -2.03 0.41
N LEU A 15 4.64 -2.05 -0.06
CA LEU A 15 3.48 -1.57 0.67
C LEU A 15 3.23 -2.39 1.94
N VAL A 16 3.21 -3.72 1.84
CA VAL A 16 3.00 -4.61 3.00
C VAL A 16 4.06 -4.37 4.07
N ASN A 17 5.33 -4.28 3.69
CA ASN A 17 6.41 -4.04 4.63
C ASN A 17 6.26 -2.67 5.32
N LEU A 18 5.91 -1.63 4.57
CA LEU A 18 5.67 -0.30 5.14
C LEU A 18 4.48 -0.31 6.11
N LEU A 19 3.38 -0.98 5.78
CA LEU A 19 2.23 -1.12 6.68
C LEU A 19 2.59 -1.87 7.97
N ARG A 20 3.48 -2.87 7.90
CA ARG A 20 3.98 -3.57 9.10
C ARG A 20 4.84 -2.67 9.98
N GLU A 21 5.61 -1.76 9.40
CA GLU A 21 6.44 -0.79 10.12
C GLU A 21 5.59 0.31 10.79
N LEU A 22 4.55 0.79 10.10
CA LEU A 22 3.65 1.83 10.61
C LEU A 22 2.67 1.31 11.68
N GLY A 23 2.42 0.00 11.73
CA GLY A 23 1.61 -0.66 12.76
C GLY A 23 0.12 -0.78 12.41
N THR A 24 -0.69 -1.11 13.42
CA THR A 24 -2.11 -1.51 13.23
C THR A 24 -3.13 -0.40 13.47
N GLU A 25 -2.68 0.83 13.67
CA GLU A 25 -3.56 1.98 13.84
C GLU A 25 -4.13 2.46 12.49
N THR A 26 -4.78 3.63 12.53
CA THR A 26 -5.18 4.36 11.33
C THR A 26 -3.98 5.11 10.77
N ILE A 27 -3.62 4.83 9.53
CA ILE A 27 -2.44 5.37 8.83
C ILE A 27 -2.90 6.44 7.84
N ASP A 28 -2.21 7.58 7.79
CA ASP A 28 -2.46 8.60 6.77
C ASP A 28 -1.89 8.16 5.41
N MET A 29 -2.61 8.42 4.31
CA MET A 29 -2.15 8.05 2.99
C MET A 29 -0.85 8.78 2.59
N PHE A 30 -0.53 9.93 3.18
CA PHE A 30 0.77 10.59 2.98
C PHE A 30 1.92 9.81 3.60
N ASP A 31 1.70 9.15 4.76
CA ASP A 31 2.70 8.29 5.41
C ASP A 31 2.97 7.00 4.62
N ILE A 32 2.10 6.69 3.64
CA ILE A 32 2.27 5.57 2.70
C ILE A 32 2.86 6.06 1.37
N GLY A 33 2.22 7.08 0.78
CA GLY A 33 2.53 7.55 -0.56
C GLY A 33 3.91 8.19 -0.66
N VAL A 34 4.28 9.05 0.30
CA VAL A 34 5.56 9.77 0.25
C VAL A 34 6.75 8.81 0.30
N PRO A 35 6.84 7.86 1.27
CA PRO A 35 7.95 6.92 1.31
C PRO A 35 8.02 5.98 0.09
N LEU A 36 6.89 5.55 -0.47
CA LEU A 36 6.89 4.67 -1.63
C LEU A 36 7.26 5.42 -2.93
N VAL A 37 6.83 6.68 -3.07
CA VAL A 37 7.29 7.54 -4.18
C VAL A 37 8.79 7.80 -4.10
N ASP A 38 9.33 8.09 -2.91
CA ASP A 38 10.78 8.27 -2.71
C ASP A 38 11.58 7.00 -3.02
N ARG A 39 10.96 5.82 -2.89
CA ARG A 39 11.52 4.51 -3.29
C ARG A 39 11.35 4.21 -4.78
N GLY A 40 10.78 5.13 -5.55
CA GLY A 40 10.63 5.03 -7.00
C GLY A 40 9.34 4.36 -7.47
N PHE A 41 8.35 4.16 -6.60
CA PHE A 41 7.01 3.71 -7.01
C PHE A 41 6.16 4.88 -7.51
N THR A 42 5.37 4.66 -8.55
CA THR A 42 4.43 5.67 -9.05
C THR A 42 3.17 5.67 -8.20
N GLN A 43 2.46 6.80 -8.18
CA GLN A 43 1.19 6.90 -7.47
C GLN A 43 0.17 5.87 -7.95
N ASN A 44 0.10 5.60 -9.26
CA ASN A 44 -0.83 4.60 -9.81
C ASN A 44 -0.50 3.19 -9.31
N GLU A 45 0.77 2.79 -9.30
CA GLU A 45 1.19 1.49 -8.77
C GLU A 45 0.78 1.33 -7.30
N ILE A 46 0.99 2.38 -6.50
CA ILE A 46 0.66 2.39 -5.08
C ILE A 46 -0.87 2.30 -4.88
N VAL A 47 -1.64 3.08 -5.63
CA VAL A 47 -3.11 3.06 -5.55
C VAL A 47 -3.65 1.70 -5.97
N ASP A 48 -3.17 1.13 -7.07
CA ASP A 48 -3.59 -0.20 -7.53
C ASP A 48 -3.30 -1.29 -6.47
N ALA A 49 -2.14 -1.22 -5.82
CA ALA A 49 -1.79 -2.13 -4.72
C ALA A 49 -2.70 -1.96 -3.50
N ILE A 50 -3.00 -0.73 -3.10
CA ILE A 50 -3.92 -0.43 -2.00
C ILE A 50 -5.33 -0.94 -2.32
N MET A 51 -5.83 -0.69 -3.54
CA MET A 51 -7.14 -1.16 -3.98
C MET A 51 -7.22 -2.69 -4.01
N MET A 52 -6.14 -3.37 -4.37
CA MET A 52 -6.07 -4.84 -4.29
C MET A 52 -6.16 -5.34 -2.84
N LEU A 53 -5.47 -4.69 -1.90
CA LEU A 53 -5.56 -5.04 -0.48
C LEU A 53 -6.95 -4.76 0.11
N GLU A 54 -7.58 -3.66 -0.28
CA GLU A 54 -8.95 -3.31 0.14
C GLU A 54 -9.95 -4.33 -0.38
N HIS A 55 -9.87 -4.67 -1.66
CA HIS A 55 -10.72 -5.68 -2.29
C HIS A 55 -10.63 -7.04 -1.59
N ARG A 56 -9.42 -7.42 -1.17
CA ARG A 56 -9.15 -8.65 -0.42
C ARG A 56 -9.43 -8.55 1.08
N ARG A 57 -9.91 -7.40 1.57
CA ARG A 57 -10.23 -7.12 2.98
C ARG A 57 -9.04 -7.27 3.93
N PHE A 58 -7.84 -6.91 3.47
CA PHE A 58 -6.67 -6.76 4.33
C PHE A 58 -6.56 -5.34 4.91
N VAL A 59 -7.08 -4.36 4.19
CA VAL A 59 -7.16 -2.96 4.63
C VAL A 59 -8.56 -2.41 4.38
N GLU A 60 -8.88 -1.31 5.04
CA GLU A 60 -10.10 -0.52 4.87
C GLU A 60 -9.71 0.93 4.62
N LEU A 61 -10.26 1.54 3.57
CA LEU A 61 -10.16 2.97 3.33
C LEU A 61 -11.22 3.69 4.17
N ILE A 62 -10.80 4.67 4.97
CA ILE A 62 -11.69 5.41 5.86
C ILE A 62 -11.62 6.92 5.58
N PRO A 63 -12.60 7.71 6.04
CA PRO A 63 -12.61 9.16 5.81
C PRO A 63 -11.34 9.86 6.31
N GLY A 64 -10.97 10.95 5.64
CA GLY A 64 -9.80 11.75 5.99
C GLY A 64 -8.50 11.27 5.37
N ASN A 65 -8.55 10.64 4.19
CA ASN A 65 -7.38 10.14 3.44
C ASN A 65 -6.55 9.13 4.26
N ARG A 66 -7.24 8.16 4.84
CA ARG A 66 -6.67 7.24 5.82
C ARG A 66 -6.97 5.79 5.48
N LEU A 67 -6.11 4.91 5.97
CA LEU A 67 -6.18 3.48 5.81
C LEU A 67 -6.13 2.81 7.19
N ARG A 68 -6.94 1.77 7.40
CA ARG A 68 -6.86 0.88 8.57
C ARG A 68 -6.48 -0.52 8.13
N VAL A 69 -5.53 -1.14 8.81
CA VAL A 69 -5.19 -2.55 8.60
C VAL A 69 -6.23 -3.43 9.32
N LEU A 70 -6.90 -4.31 8.57
CA LEU A 70 -7.93 -5.22 9.10
C LEU A 70 -7.36 -6.57 9.56
N LYS A 71 -6.33 -7.05 8.85
CA LYS A 71 -5.64 -8.30 9.14
C LYS A 71 -4.15 -8.06 8.97
N LEU A 72 -3.36 -8.55 9.92
CA LEU A 72 -1.91 -8.58 9.74
C LEU A 72 -1.60 -9.43 8.51
N LEU A 73 -1.05 -8.75 7.50
CA LEU A 73 -0.48 -9.34 6.31
C LEU A 73 0.78 -10.12 6.65
#